data_AF-A0A538CXR5-F1
#
_entry.id   AF-A0A538CXR5-F1
#
_cell.length_a   1.000
_cell.length_b   1.000
_cell.length_c   1.000
_cell.angle_alpha   90.00
_cell.angle_beta   90.00
_cell.angle_gamma   90.00
#
_symmetry.space_group_name_H-M   'P 1'
#
loop_
_entity.id
_entity.type
_entity.pdbx_description
1 polymer ?
#
loop_
_entity_poly.entity_id
_entity_poly.type
_entity_poly.pdbx_seq_one_letter_code
_entity_poly.pdbx_strand_id
1 'polypeptide(L)'
;MLTAIRTLAEAAEADQSRPVAELFELLVTRGEEAVARTEEQLDVLREAGVVDAGAAGLVELLRGIASVVAGQPLPEAPPVEPASVEAAHQELSRFRYCTTFVIEGDLDPDALEGEYERLGDSLLVVGDEHALKVHVHTDDPGAALAIGTRVGAIENVEIADMHRQTQARERRLLAAVPDPPPAAAGVVAVVAGDGNRRLFESLGATGIVEGGQMMNPSAAELQVAVDETNAPEAILLPNNDNVVLAAGQAASLATKPTRVVPTTSMQAGLAALVAFNPERSGEENEAAMVEAAARVATGAVTTASRSVQLNGRAVGAGQYIGLLGDEPVTGGAEFEPVARTILERLLAEPREVVTLLTGEDEPDLSQLLGEVERANPELEIEVHEGGQPHYSLLVSAE
;
A
#
# COMPACT_ATOMS: atom_id res chain seq x y z
N MET A 1 10.70 22.58 7.46
CA MET A 1 10.04 23.78 8.01
C MET A 1 10.74 24.36 9.26
N LEU A 2 10.99 23.58 10.33
CA LEU A 2 11.53 24.10 11.61
C LEU A 2 12.88 24.86 11.47
N THR A 3 13.77 24.38 10.59
CA THR A 3 15.04 25.06 10.31
C THR A 3 14.85 26.46 9.73
N ALA A 4 13.89 26.63 8.81
CA ALA A 4 13.57 27.92 8.21
C ALA A 4 12.96 28.88 9.25
N ILE A 5 12.04 28.41 10.09
CA ILE A 5 11.47 29.19 11.20
C ILE A 5 12.58 29.70 12.13
N ARG A 6 13.50 28.81 12.52
CA ARG A 6 14.64 29.18 13.37
C ARG A 6 15.53 30.24 12.71
N THR A 7 15.90 30.04 11.44
CA THR A 7 16.74 31.01 10.71
C THR A 7 16.09 32.38 10.58
N LEU A 8 14.77 32.42 10.34
CA LEU A 8 14.01 33.66 10.25
C LEU A 8 13.91 34.37 11.61
N ALA A 9 13.65 33.62 12.68
CA ALA A 9 13.63 34.15 14.04
C ALA A 9 14.99 34.75 14.44
N GLU A 10 16.09 34.02 14.22
CA GLU A 10 17.45 34.50 14.49
C GLU A 10 17.77 35.77 13.68
N ALA A 11 17.35 35.84 12.42
CA ALA A 11 17.55 37.01 11.58
C ALA A 11 16.75 38.24 12.07
N ALA A 12 15.53 38.03 12.57
CA ALA A 12 14.71 39.09 13.13
C ALA A 12 15.25 39.59 14.48
N GLU A 13 15.67 38.68 15.35
CA GLU A 13 16.21 38.99 16.68
C GLU A 13 17.56 39.72 16.60
N ALA A 14 18.36 39.45 15.57
CA ALA A 14 19.65 40.09 15.36
C ALA A 14 19.55 41.58 14.98
N ASP A 15 18.41 42.05 14.47
CA ASP A 15 18.23 43.44 14.03
C ASP A 15 16.85 44.01 14.35
N GLN A 16 16.56 44.11 15.65
CA GLN A 16 15.28 44.61 16.18
C GLN A 16 15.07 46.13 15.97
N SER A 17 16.11 46.86 15.54
CA SER A 17 16.04 48.31 15.31
C SER A 17 15.67 48.70 13.89
N ARG A 18 15.62 47.73 12.97
CA ARG A 18 15.35 47.95 11.56
C ARG A 18 13.89 48.36 11.33
N PRO A 19 13.62 49.30 10.40
CA PRO A 19 12.25 49.61 9.99
C PRO A 19 11.50 48.36 9.52
N VAL A 20 10.22 48.26 9.86
CA VAL A 20 9.41 47.05 9.60
C VAL A 20 9.43 46.62 8.14
N ALA A 21 9.36 47.56 7.20
CA ALA A 21 9.45 47.27 5.76
C ALA A 21 10.77 46.58 5.38
N GLU A 22 11.90 47.16 5.80
CA GLU A 22 13.24 46.63 5.52
C GLU A 22 13.51 45.32 6.26
N LEU A 23 12.88 45.11 7.42
CA LEU A 23 12.95 43.85 8.16
C LEU A 23 12.25 42.72 7.39
N PHE A 24 11.05 42.96 6.87
CA PHE A 24 10.34 41.94 6.09
C PHE A 24 11.03 41.63 4.76
N GLU A 25 11.63 42.61 4.09
CA GLU A 25 12.48 42.37 2.91
C GLU A 25 13.69 41.47 3.26
N LEU A 26 14.38 41.76 4.38
CA LEU A 26 15.48 40.94 4.86
C LEU A 26 15.03 39.51 5.17
N LEU A 27 13.87 39.34 5.81
CA LEU A 27 13.33 38.04 6.16
C LEU A 27 12.94 37.22 4.92
N VAL A 28 12.40 37.85 3.87
CA VAL A 28 12.15 37.16 2.60
C VAL A 28 13.45 36.63 2.00
N THR A 29 14.50 37.46 1.91
CA THR A 29 15.81 37.03 1.40
C THR A 29 16.40 35.88 2.23
N ARG A 30 16.37 35.99 3.56
CA ARG A 30 16.88 34.92 4.44
C ARG A 30 16.05 33.65 4.38
N GLY A 31 14.75 33.78 4.15
CA GLY A 31 13.83 32.69 3.92
C GLY A 31 14.15 31.93 2.63
N GLU A 32 14.36 32.65 1.52
CA GLU A 32 14.74 32.07 0.23
C GLU A 32 16.07 31.29 0.33
N GLU A 33 17.07 31.85 0.99
CA GLU A 33 18.34 31.16 1.29
C GLU A 33 18.16 29.94 2.19
N ALA A 34 17.23 29.99 3.14
CA ALA A 34 16.92 28.87 4.01
C ALA A 34 16.23 27.74 3.23
N VAL A 35 15.28 28.08 2.36
CA VAL A 35 14.55 27.13 1.50
C VAL A 35 15.50 26.47 0.51
N ALA A 36 16.38 27.22 -0.16
CA ALA A 36 17.35 26.66 -1.10
C ALA A 36 18.28 25.62 -0.44
N ARG A 37 18.66 25.85 0.83
CA ARG A 37 19.50 24.90 1.59
C ARG A 37 18.74 23.66 2.08
N THR A 38 17.41 23.61 1.95
CA THR A 38 16.65 22.42 2.41
C THR A 38 16.95 21.19 1.57
N GLU A 39 17.27 21.37 0.28
CA GLU A 39 17.74 20.32 -0.62
C GLU A 39 19.06 19.69 -0.13
N GLU A 40 19.93 20.47 0.50
CA GLU A 40 21.20 19.98 1.03
C GLU A 40 21.06 19.30 2.40
N GLN A 41 19.99 19.60 3.14
CA GLN A 41 19.80 19.20 4.54
C GLN A 41 19.15 17.82 4.72
N LEU A 42 18.41 17.33 3.72
CA LEU A 42 17.72 16.05 3.76
C LEU A 42 17.95 15.30 2.46
N ASP A 43 18.44 14.06 2.55
CA ASP A 43 18.76 13.25 1.39
C ASP A 43 17.53 13.01 0.49
N VAL A 44 16.34 12.84 1.09
CA VAL A 44 15.06 12.69 0.37
C VAL A 44 14.70 13.91 -0.50
N LEU A 45 14.99 15.13 -0.04
CA LEU A 45 14.73 16.36 -0.80
C LEU A 45 15.73 16.52 -1.95
N ARG A 46 17.00 16.13 -1.69
CA ARG A 46 18.09 16.13 -2.68
C ARG A 46 17.83 15.16 -3.82
N GLU A 47 17.42 13.94 -3.49
CA GLU A 47 17.13 12.88 -4.46
C GLU A 47 15.93 13.24 -5.35
N ALA A 48 14.93 13.93 -4.79
CA ALA A 48 13.76 14.40 -5.52
C ALA A 48 13.98 15.73 -6.26
N GLY A 49 15.10 16.44 -6.02
CA GLY A 49 15.37 17.75 -6.62
C GLY A 49 14.35 18.82 -6.25
N VAL A 50 13.75 18.71 -5.05
CA VAL A 50 12.70 19.62 -4.55
C VAL A 50 13.09 20.23 -3.21
N VAL A 51 12.48 21.38 -2.89
CA VAL A 51 12.66 22.06 -1.60
C VAL A 51 11.53 21.72 -0.62
N ASP A 52 11.74 21.99 0.66
CA ASP A 52 10.73 21.83 1.69
C ASP A 52 9.53 22.76 1.43
N ALA A 53 8.39 22.17 1.03
CA ALA A 53 7.19 22.92 0.66
C ALA A 53 6.62 23.76 1.82
N GLY A 54 6.79 23.31 3.08
CA GLY A 54 6.36 24.08 4.25
C GLY A 54 7.24 25.32 4.49
N ALA A 55 8.56 25.18 4.31
CA ALA A 55 9.47 26.32 4.35
C ALA A 55 9.19 27.30 3.21
N ALA A 56 8.94 26.81 1.99
CA ALA A 56 8.59 27.64 0.85
C ALA A 56 7.29 28.42 1.08
N GLY A 57 6.24 27.75 1.57
CA GLY A 57 4.97 28.41 1.90
C GLY A 57 5.10 29.50 2.97
N LEU A 58 5.96 29.31 3.97
CA LEU A 58 6.25 30.34 4.97
C LEU A 58 6.89 31.59 4.34
N VAL A 59 7.80 31.41 3.38
CA VAL A 59 8.43 32.51 2.65
C VAL A 59 7.43 33.25 1.77
N GLU A 60 6.48 32.55 1.15
CA GLU A 60 5.39 33.19 0.39
C GLU A 60 4.52 34.09 1.28
N LEU A 61 4.19 33.64 2.50
CA LEU A 61 3.46 34.46 3.47
C LEU A 61 4.24 35.73 3.83
N LEU A 62 5.55 35.60 4.08
CA LEU A 62 6.42 36.74 4.37
C LEU A 62 6.52 37.71 3.18
N ARG A 63 6.56 37.20 1.95
CA ARG A 63 6.58 38.02 0.73
C ARG A 63 5.30 38.82 0.55
N GLY A 64 4.16 38.22 0.87
CA GLY A 64 2.87 38.91 0.92
C GLY A 64 2.88 40.05 1.94
N ILE A 65 3.35 39.79 3.17
CA ILE A 65 3.44 40.80 4.22
C ILE A 65 4.41 41.92 3.82
N ALA A 66 5.59 41.59 3.30
CA ALA A 66 6.58 42.56 2.82
C ALA A 66 5.99 43.50 1.76
N SER A 67 5.26 42.94 0.79
CA SER A 67 4.63 43.71 -0.28
C SER A 67 3.61 44.73 0.25
N VAL A 68 2.75 44.31 1.19
CA VAL A 68 1.74 45.19 1.82
C VAL A 68 2.42 46.29 2.65
N VAL A 69 3.43 45.93 3.44
CA VAL A 69 4.18 46.89 4.28
C VAL A 69 4.93 47.91 3.41
N ALA A 70 5.45 47.49 2.25
CA ALA A 70 6.13 48.36 1.29
C ALA A 70 5.17 49.18 0.41
N GLY A 71 3.85 49.05 0.60
CA GLY A 71 2.83 49.73 -0.21
C GLY A 71 2.79 49.27 -1.66
N GLN A 72 3.30 48.07 -1.96
CA GLN A 72 3.26 47.47 -3.28
C GLN A 72 1.94 46.68 -3.45
N PRO A 73 1.34 46.68 -4.65
CA PRO A 73 0.19 45.85 -4.92
C PRO A 73 0.57 44.36 -4.85
N LEU A 74 -0.29 43.54 -4.23
CA LEU A 74 -0.14 42.09 -4.29
C LEU A 74 -0.44 41.60 -5.71
N PRO A 75 0.25 40.55 -6.19
CA PRO A 75 -0.12 39.90 -7.45
C PRO A 75 -1.55 39.35 -7.36
N GLU A 76 -2.24 39.36 -8.49
CA GLU A 76 -3.56 38.75 -8.60
C GLU A 76 -3.42 37.25 -8.29
N ALA A 77 -4.19 36.75 -7.33
CA ALA A 77 -4.11 35.34 -6.96
C ALA A 77 -4.44 34.49 -8.20
N PRO A 78 -3.67 33.42 -8.47
CA PRO A 78 -4.06 32.47 -9.50
C PRO A 78 -5.49 31.97 -9.19
N PRO A 79 -6.30 31.64 -10.21
CA PRO A 79 -7.60 31.04 -9.98
C PRO A 79 -7.42 29.84 -9.06
N VAL A 80 -8.04 29.92 -7.89
CA VAL A 80 -8.06 28.81 -6.93
C VAL A 80 -8.89 27.73 -7.59
N GLU A 81 -8.23 26.72 -8.17
CA GLU A 81 -8.91 25.44 -8.30
C GLU A 81 -9.36 25.06 -6.89
N PRO A 82 -10.64 24.71 -6.68
CA PRO A 82 -11.14 24.42 -5.35
C PRO A 82 -10.16 23.45 -4.71
N ALA A 83 -9.55 23.88 -3.59
CA ALA A 83 -8.63 23.03 -2.84
C ALA A 83 -9.34 21.70 -2.68
N SER A 84 -8.84 20.70 -3.39
CA SER A 84 -9.46 19.39 -3.39
C SER A 84 -9.51 18.93 -1.95
N VAL A 85 -10.58 18.22 -1.62
CA VAL A 85 -10.80 17.55 -0.33
C VAL A 85 -9.58 16.68 0.09
N GLU A 86 -8.63 16.47 -0.84
CA GLU A 86 -7.30 15.83 -0.69
C GLU A 86 -6.41 16.37 0.44
N ALA A 87 -6.56 17.61 0.91
CA ALA A 87 -5.75 18.10 2.05
C ALA A 87 -6.25 17.60 3.42
N ALA A 88 -7.54 17.27 3.54
CA ALA A 88 -8.13 16.74 4.78
C ALA A 88 -7.99 15.21 4.90
N HIS A 89 -7.77 14.51 3.79
CA HIS A 89 -7.61 13.04 3.74
C HIS A 89 -6.19 12.55 4.09
N GLN A 90 -5.44 13.28 4.91
CA GLN A 90 -4.08 12.89 5.30
C GLN A 90 -4.02 12.00 6.55
N GLU A 91 -5.14 11.78 7.24
CA GLU A 91 -5.19 10.88 8.39
C GLU A 91 -5.49 9.43 7.96
N LEU A 92 -4.67 8.50 8.45
CA LEU A 92 -4.93 7.06 8.37
C LEU A 92 -6.17 6.77 9.23
N SER A 93 -7.34 6.74 8.59
CA SER A 93 -8.57 6.29 9.24
C SER A 93 -8.76 4.79 9.03
N ARG A 94 -9.28 4.13 10.05
CA ARG A 94 -9.71 2.72 9.96
C ARG A 94 -11.03 2.54 9.22
N PHE A 95 -11.76 3.63 8.98
CA PHE A 95 -13.09 3.62 8.37
C PHE A 95 -13.02 3.87 6.88
N ARG A 96 -13.95 3.26 6.14
CA ARG A 96 -13.91 3.26 4.67
C ARG A 96 -14.37 4.57 4.04
N TYR A 97 -15.38 5.23 4.60
CA TYR A 97 -16.01 6.38 3.97
C TYR A 97 -15.75 7.66 4.74
N CYS A 98 -15.34 8.71 4.01
CA CYS A 98 -15.44 10.08 4.48
C CYS A 98 -16.82 10.62 4.10
N THR A 99 -17.62 11.02 5.09
CA THR A 99 -18.95 11.58 4.91
C THR A 99 -18.95 13.03 5.35
N THR A 100 -19.16 13.94 4.39
CA THR A 100 -19.21 15.39 4.62
C THR A 100 -20.57 15.93 4.21
N PHE A 101 -21.16 16.80 5.02
CA PHE A 101 -22.43 17.46 4.70
C PHE A 101 -22.64 18.71 5.56
N VAL A 102 -23.62 19.52 5.19
CA VAL A 102 -24.06 20.68 5.95
C VAL A 102 -25.45 20.42 6.50
N ILE A 103 -25.68 20.78 7.76
CA ILE A 103 -27.00 20.77 8.40
C ILE A 103 -27.42 22.22 8.59
N GLU A 104 -28.60 22.60 8.13
CA GLU A 104 -29.22 23.90 8.40
C GLU A 104 -30.44 23.74 9.31
N GLY A 105 -30.54 24.52 10.37
CA GLY A 105 -31.63 24.38 11.34
C GLY A 105 -31.48 25.25 12.58
N ASP A 106 -32.11 24.81 13.67
CA ASP A 106 -31.88 25.34 15.02
C ASP A 106 -31.09 24.26 15.77
N LEU A 107 -29.77 24.45 15.84
CA LEU A 107 -28.80 23.40 16.11
C LEU A 107 -28.09 23.61 17.44
N ASP A 108 -27.73 22.50 18.09
CA ASP A 108 -26.87 22.47 19.27
C ASP A 108 -25.54 21.80 18.87
N PRO A 109 -24.48 22.58 18.60
CA PRO A 109 -23.20 22.05 18.12
C PRO A 109 -22.57 21.06 19.09
N ASP A 110 -22.58 21.36 20.40
CA ASP A 110 -21.97 20.53 21.44
C ASP A 110 -22.69 19.18 21.55
N ALA A 111 -24.03 19.18 21.46
CA ALA A 111 -24.81 17.95 21.48
C ALA A 111 -24.56 17.08 20.24
N LEU A 112 -24.47 17.70 19.06
CA LEU A 112 -24.26 17.00 17.79
C LEU A 112 -22.84 16.42 17.68
N GLU A 113 -21.82 17.15 18.14
CA GLU A 113 -20.45 16.67 18.19
C GLU A 113 -20.36 15.35 18.97
N GLY A 114 -20.92 15.30 20.18
CA GLY A 114 -20.93 14.08 20.99
C GLY A 114 -21.73 12.91 20.36
N GLU A 115 -22.72 13.19 19.50
CA GLU A 115 -23.42 12.14 18.75
C GLU A 115 -22.58 11.56 17.61
N TYR A 116 -21.89 12.43 16.87
CA TYR A 116 -21.05 12.03 15.74
C TYR A 116 -19.74 11.37 16.17
N GLU A 117 -19.18 11.72 17.34
CA GLU A 117 -17.98 11.05 17.89
C GLU A 117 -18.17 9.54 18.06
N ARG A 118 -19.42 9.07 18.23
CA ARG A 118 -19.74 7.64 18.37
C ARG A 118 -19.79 6.89 17.05
N LEU A 119 -19.86 7.59 15.92
CA LEU A 119 -20.00 6.98 14.59
C LEU A 119 -18.67 6.73 13.89
N GLY A 120 -17.58 7.35 14.34
CA GLY A 120 -16.26 7.07 13.79
C GLY A 120 -15.16 8.00 14.26
N ASP A 121 -14.19 8.28 13.39
CA ASP A 121 -13.01 9.11 13.70
C ASP A 121 -12.91 10.35 12.81
N SER A 122 -11.86 11.15 13.09
CA SER A 122 -11.56 12.43 12.43
C SER A 122 -12.77 13.36 12.32
N LEU A 123 -13.55 13.44 13.40
CA LEU A 123 -14.75 14.27 13.46
C LEU A 123 -14.37 15.75 13.39
N LEU A 124 -15.06 16.48 12.51
CA LEU A 124 -15.06 17.92 12.48
C LEU A 124 -16.49 18.42 12.38
N VAL A 125 -16.92 19.15 13.40
CA VAL A 125 -18.21 19.86 13.45
C VAL A 125 -17.90 21.34 13.56
N VAL A 126 -18.14 22.10 12.49
CA VAL A 126 -17.76 23.52 12.41
C VAL A 126 -18.94 24.34 11.90
N GLY A 127 -19.29 25.39 12.64
CA GLY A 127 -20.34 26.33 12.29
C GLY A 127 -20.96 26.96 13.55
N ASP A 128 -22.24 27.29 13.47
CA ASP A 128 -23.01 27.91 14.55
C ASP A 128 -24.39 27.24 14.74
N GLU A 129 -25.23 27.85 15.57
CA GLU A 129 -26.58 27.37 15.89
C GLU A 129 -27.55 27.37 14.67
N HIS A 130 -27.17 27.95 13.54
CA HIS A 130 -27.98 28.02 12.33
C HIS A 130 -27.52 27.09 11.22
N ALA A 131 -26.21 26.87 11.12
CA ALA A 131 -25.64 25.93 10.15
C ALA A 131 -24.37 25.27 10.67
N LEU A 132 -24.28 23.94 10.52
CA LEU A 132 -23.11 23.14 10.88
C LEU A 132 -22.61 22.32 9.70
N LYS A 133 -21.33 22.45 9.40
CA LYS A 133 -20.62 21.53 8.52
C LYS A 133 -20.09 20.37 9.35
N VAL A 134 -20.44 19.16 8.95
CA VAL A 134 -20.01 17.91 9.57
C VAL A 134 -19.10 17.17 8.59
N HIS A 135 -17.97 16.68 9.09
CA HIS A 135 -17.06 15.73 8.44
C HIS A 135 -16.81 14.59 9.43
N VAL A 136 -17.05 13.35 9.02
CA VAL A 136 -16.78 12.17 9.84
C VAL A 136 -16.35 11.00 8.96
N HIS A 137 -15.34 10.26 9.40
CA HIS A 137 -14.99 8.99 8.77
C HIS A 137 -15.78 7.87 9.43
N THR A 138 -16.53 7.07 8.66
CA THR A 138 -17.39 6.01 9.19
C THR A 138 -17.61 4.92 8.14
N ASP A 139 -17.98 3.70 8.57
CA ASP A 139 -18.42 2.64 7.66
C ASP A 139 -19.91 2.74 7.30
N ASP A 140 -20.67 3.58 8.02
CA ASP A 140 -22.10 3.79 7.79
C ASP A 140 -22.44 5.28 7.55
N PRO A 141 -22.24 5.79 6.33
CA PRO A 141 -22.67 7.14 5.93
C PRO A 141 -24.16 7.39 6.17
N GLY A 142 -24.98 6.33 6.09
CA GLY A 142 -26.42 6.42 6.30
C GLY A 142 -26.76 6.82 7.74
N ALA A 143 -26.07 6.22 8.72
CA ALA A 143 -26.21 6.59 10.12
C ALA A 143 -25.81 8.05 10.38
N ALA A 144 -24.74 8.53 9.75
CA ALA A 144 -24.31 9.93 9.89
C ALA A 144 -25.35 10.93 9.36
N LEU A 145 -25.93 10.66 8.19
CA LEU A 145 -27.00 11.49 7.61
C LEU A 145 -28.31 11.38 8.41
N ALA A 146 -28.60 10.24 9.02
CA ALA A 146 -29.79 10.05 9.85
C ALA A 146 -29.78 10.96 11.09
N ILE A 147 -28.60 11.21 11.70
CA ILE A 147 -28.47 12.16 12.82
C ILE A 147 -28.83 13.57 12.37
N GLY A 148 -28.31 14.02 11.22
CA GLY A 148 -28.51 15.38 10.72
C GLY A 148 -29.96 15.65 10.29
N THR A 149 -30.59 14.69 9.60
CA THR A 149 -31.98 14.82 9.13
C THR A 149 -33.01 14.90 10.27
N ARG A 150 -32.63 14.51 11.49
CA ARG A 150 -33.50 14.63 12.68
C ARG A 150 -33.57 16.06 13.22
N VAL A 151 -32.54 16.87 12.99
CA VAL A 151 -32.39 18.20 13.61
C VAL A 151 -32.43 19.34 12.61
N GLY A 152 -32.24 19.08 11.31
CA GLY A 152 -32.26 20.11 10.28
C GLY A 152 -32.36 19.57 8.85
N ALA A 153 -32.35 20.49 7.89
CA ALA A 153 -32.22 20.17 6.48
C ALA A 153 -30.76 19.87 6.15
N ILE A 154 -30.50 18.80 5.39
CA ILE A 154 -29.14 18.46 4.96
C ILE A 154 -28.90 18.98 3.55
N GLU A 155 -27.77 19.65 3.38
CA GLU A 155 -27.25 20.10 2.08
C GLU A 155 -25.82 19.62 1.85
N ASN A 156 -25.38 19.70 0.59
CA ASN A 156 -23.98 19.46 0.17
C ASN A 156 -23.40 18.13 0.67
N VAL A 157 -24.17 17.05 0.53
CA VAL A 157 -23.74 15.70 0.90
C VAL A 157 -22.66 15.21 -0.07
N GLU A 158 -21.51 14.86 0.49
CA GLU A 158 -20.41 14.20 -0.17
C GLU A 158 -20.03 12.93 0.61
N ILE A 159 -19.96 11.81 -0.10
CA ILE A 159 -19.52 10.53 0.46
C ILE A 159 -18.39 10.02 -0.42
N ALA A 160 -17.18 10.00 0.13
CA ALA A 160 -15.98 9.56 -0.55
C ALA A 160 -15.51 8.21 0.01
N ASP A 161 -15.28 7.22 -0.86
CA ASP A 161 -14.60 5.97 -0.49
C ASP A 161 -13.10 6.26 -0.42
N MET A 162 -12.59 6.39 0.80
CA MET A 162 -11.20 6.77 1.04
C MET A 162 -10.23 5.66 0.62
N HIS A 163 -10.64 4.38 0.68
CA HIS A 163 -9.81 3.27 0.22
C HIS A 163 -9.61 3.35 -1.30
N ARG A 164 -10.68 3.65 -2.05
CA ARG A 164 -10.57 3.88 -3.50
C ARG A 164 -9.77 5.14 -3.85
N GLN A 165 -9.88 6.20 -3.05
CA GLN A 165 -9.08 7.40 -3.24
C GLN A 165 -7.60 7.17 -2.95
N THR A 166 -7.25 6.42 -1.89
CA THR A 166 -5.87 6.01 -1.61
C THR A 166 -5.29 5.19 -2.75
N GLN A 167 -6.03 4.18 -3.24
CA GLN A 167 -5.59 3.37 -4.39
C GLN A 167 -5.44 4.21 -5.67
N ALA A 168 -6.36 5.12 -5.95
CA ALA A 168 -6.28 6.02 -7.11
C ALA A 168 -5.14 7.03 -6.97
N ARG A 169 -4.84 7.47 -5.75
CA ARG A 169 -3.74 8.38 -5.41
C ARG A 169 -2.40 7.70 -5.49
N GLU A 170 -2.24 6.48 -4.98
CA GLU A 170 -1.06 5.64 -5.19
C GLU A 170 -0.78 5.49 -6.68
N ARG A 171 -1.82 5.19 -7.47
CA ARG A 171 -1.71 5.09 -8.94
C ARG A 171 -1.31 6.41 -9.62
N ARG A 172 -1.75 7.56 -9.10
CA ARG A 172 -1.37 8.90 -9.60
C ARG A 172 0.02 9.35 -9.15
N LEU A 173 0.41 9.04 -7.91
CA LEU A 173 1.74 9.29 -7.38
C LEU A 173 2.77 8.47 -8.15
N LEU A 174 2.48 7.19 -8.41
CA LEU A 174 3.27 6.31 -9.30
C LEU A 174 3.40 6.87 -10.73
N ALA A 175 2.41 7.64 -11.21
CA ALA A 175 2.41 8.27 -12.53
C ALA A 175 3.06 9.68 -12.56
N ALA A 176 3.33 10.29 -11.41
CA ALA A 176 3.90 11.63 -11.28
C ALA A 176 5.39 11.64 -10.90
N VAL A 177 5.96 10.47 -10.54
CA VAL A 177 7.41 10.28 -10.50
C VAL A 177 7.92 10.30 -11.96
N PRO A 178 9.01 11.01 -12.29
CA PRO A 178 9.71 10.79 -13.56
C PRO A 178 9.89 9.29 -13.76
N ASP A 179 9.69 8.77 -14.99
CA ASP A 179 9.93 7.35 -15.27
C ASP A 179 11.28 6.98 -14.62
N PRO A 180 11.29 6.03 -13.65
CA PRO A 180 12.54 5.59 -13.08
C PRO A 180 13.45 5.15 -14.23
N PRO A 181 14.79 5.32 -14.10
CA PRO A 181 15.70 4.83 -15.11
C PRO A 181 15.30 3.39 -15.47
N PRO A 182 15.24 3.04 -16.77
CA PRO A 182 14.68 1.76 -17.20
C PRO A 182 15.39 0.64 -16.44
N ALA A 183 14.59 -0.19 -15.75
CA ALA A 183 15.10 -1.25 -14.91
C ALA A 183 16.11 -2.10 -15.69
N ALA A 184 17.21 -2.49 -15.05
CA ALA A 184 18.22 -3.33 -15.67
C ALA A 184 17.68 -4.73 -16.01
N ALA A 185 16.65 -5.20 -15.30
CA ALA A 185 15.89 -6.40 -15.63
C ALA A 185 14.38 -6.20 -15.44
N GLY A 186 13.57 -6.77 -16.33
CA GLY A 186 12.12 -6.87 -16.16
C GLY A 186 11.76 -8.20 -15.51
N VAL A 187 10.74 -8.24 -14.64
CA VAL A 187 10.30 -9.48 -14.00
C VAL A 187 9.00 -9.95 -14.61
N VAL A 188 9.00 -11.19 -15.10
CA VAL A 188 7.81 -11.92 -15.54
C VAL A 188 7.46 -12.96 -14.50
N ALA A 189 6.22 -12.99 -14.03
CA ALA A 189 5.75 -13.98 -13.07
C ALA A 189 4.53 -14.74 -13.59
N VAL A 190 4.52 -16.05 -13.34
CA VAL A 190 3.32 -16.86 -13.55
C VAL A 190 2.49 -16.80 -12.28
N VAL A 191 1.24 -16.38 -12.40
CA VAL A 191 0.40 -16.06 -11.24
C VAL A 191 -0.99 -16.65 -11.39
N ALA A 192 -1.50 -17.18 -10.27
CA ALA A 192 -2.89 -17.65 -10.15
C ALA A 192 -3.67 -16.70 -9.23
N GLY A 193 -4.79 -16.16 -9.71
CA GLY A 193 -5.67 -15.29 -8.95
C GLY A 193 -5.42 -13.79 -9.16
N ASP A 194 -6.50 -13.01 -9.27
CA ASP A 194 -6.44 -11.57 -9.55
C ASP A 194 -5.82 -10.76 -8.42
N GLY A 195 -5.97 -11.22 -7.18
CA GLY A 195 -5.37 -10.60 -6.01
C GLY A 195 -3.85 -10.75 -6.00
N ASN A 196 -3.37 -11.97 -6.24
CA ASN A 196 -1.95 -12.25 -6.43
C ASN A 196 -1.36 -11.50 -7.62
N ARG A 197 -2.10 -11.36 -8.74
CA ARG A 197 -1.68 -10.56 -9.89
C ARG A 197 -1.37 -9.12 -9.45
N ARG A 198 -2.32 -8.47 -8.76
CA ARG A 198 -2.14 -7.10 -8.24
C ARG A 198 -0.96 -7.00 -7.28
N LEU A 199 -0.79 -8.00 -6.41
CA LEU A 199 0.32 -8.04 -5.45
C LEU A 199 1.67 -8.10 -6.16
N PHE A 200 1.85 -9.02 -7.11
CA PHE A 200 3.09 -9.13 -7.90
C PHE A 200 3.36 -7.87 -8.73
N GLU A 201 2.33 -7.30 -9.37
CA GLU A 201 2.47 -6.04 -10.11
C GLU A 201 2.90 -4.89 -9.19
N SER A 202 2.34 -4.80 -7.98
CA SER A 202 2.69 -3.76 -7.00
C SER A 202 4.13 -3.85 -6.49
N LEU A 203 4.71 -5.06 -6.50
CA LEU A 203 6.09 -5.33 -6.09
C LEU A 203 7.09 -5.29 -7.26
N GLY A 204 6.65 -4.87 -8.45
CA GLY A 204 7.54 -4.61 -9.59
C GLY A 204 7.60 -5.71 -10.64
N ALA A 205 6.70 -6.71 -10.61
CA ALA A 205 6.52 -7.59 -11.76
C ALA A 205 5.96 -6.79 -12.95
N THR A 206 6.67 -6.78 -14.07
CA THR A 206 6.31 -6.03 -15.28
C THR A 206 5.60 -6.88 -16.33
N GLY A 207 5.64 -8.20 -16.19
CA GLY A 207 4.85 -9.14 -17.00
C GLY A 207 4.16 -10.17 -16.12
N ILE A 208 2.86 -10.38 -16.32
CA ILE A 208 2.10 -11.43 -15.63
C ILE A 208 1.53 -12.39 -16.67
N VAL A 209 1.86 -13.67 -16.50
CA VAL A 209 1.26 -14.76 -17.26
C VAL A 209 0.30 -15.51 -16.33
N GLU A 210 -0.96 -15.66 -16.75
CA GLU A 210 -1.90 -16.45 -15.97
C GLU A 210 -1.46 -17.91 -15.94
N GLY A 211 -1.49 -18.49 -14.75
CA GLY A 211 -1.20 -19.90 -14.58
C GLY A 211 -1.88 -20.50 -13.36
N GLY A 212 -1.55 -21.76 -13.09
CA GLY A 212 -2.06 -22.52 -11.94
C GLY A 212 -1.93 -24.01 -12.20
N GLN A 213 -2.28 -24.85 -11.22
CA GLN A 213 -2.08 -26.30 -11.31
C GLN A 213 -2.70 -26.97 -12.55
N MET A 214 -3.81 -26.44 -13.04
CA MET A 214 -4.58 -27.00 -14.16
C MET A 214 -4.39 -26.20 -15.47
N MET A 215 -3.73 -25.04 -15.42
CA MET A 215 -3.50 -24.16 -16.57
C MET A 215 -2.04 -23.72 -16.57
N ASN A 216 -1.14 -24.63 -16.93
CA ASN A 216 0.29 -24.31 -17.03
C ASN A 216 0.58 -23.65 -18.39
N PRO A 217 1.19 -22.44 -18.42
CA PRO A 217 1.55 -21.78 -19.67
C PRO A 217 2.61 -22.58 -20.42
N SER A 218 2.55 -22.50 -21.74
CA SER A 218 3.55 -23.06 -22.64
C SER A 218 4.84 -22.23 -22.65
N ALA A 219 5.95 -22.85 -23.05
CA ALA A 219 7.23 -22.14 -23.22
C ALA A 219 7.12 -20.96 -24.21
N ALA A 220 6.25 -21.07 -25.23
CA ALA A 220 6.03 -20.01 -26.20
C ALA A 220 5.29 -18.80 -25.58
N GLU A 221 4.28 -19.04 -24.76
CA GLU A 221 3.56 -17.97 -24.05
C GLU A 221 4.49 -17.23 -23.07
N LEU A 222 5.31 -17.98 -22.32
CA LEU A 222 6.30 -17.41 -21.41
C LEU A 222 7.37 -16.60 -22.16
N GLN A 223 7.83 -17.09 -23.32
CA GLN A 223 8.80 -16.39 -24.16
C GLN A 223 8.24 -15.06 -24.69
N VAL A 224 6.99 -15.05 -25.15
CA VAL A 224 6.32 -13.80 -25.58
C VAL A 224 6.25 -12.79 -24.45
N ALA A 225 5.82 -13.20 -23.25
CA ALA A 225 5.75 -12.31 -22.10
C ALA A 225 7.12 -11.75 -21.70
N VAL A 226 8.17 -12.58 -21.76
CA VAL A 226 9.56 -12.16 -21.54
C VAL A 226 10.01 -11.13 -22.58
N ASP A 227 9.73 -11.38 -23.86
CA ASP A 227 10.13 -10.50 -24.95
C ASP A 227 9.43 -9.13 -24.90
N GLU A 228 8.20 -9.06 -24.40
CA GLU A 228 7.41 -7.83 -24.23
C GLU A 228 7.89 -6.93 -23.07
N THR A 229 8.74 -7.42 -22.16
CA THR A 229 9.28 -6.59 -21.08
C THR A 229 10.13 -5.42 -21.60
N ASN A 230 9.98 -4.22 -21.03
CA ASN A 230 10.74 -3.03 -21.42
C ASN A 230 12.08 -2.89 -20.67
N ALA A 231 12.87 -3.96 -20.64
CA ALA A 231 14.17 -4.03 -19.99
C ALA A 231 15.18 -4.79 -20.86
N PRO A 232 16.49 -4.53 -20.71
CA PRO A 232 17.52 -5.21 -21.49
C PRO A 232 17.69 -6.69 -21.10
N GLU A 233 17.42 -7.03 -19.83
CA GLU A 233 17.37 -8.40 -19.32
C GLU A 233 15.98 -8.74 -18.78
N ALA A 234 15.70 -10.02 -18.59
CA ALA A 234 14.48 -10.49 -17.95
C ALA A 234 14.73 -11.56 -16.89
N ILE A 235 13.86 -11.61 -15.90
CA ILE A 235 13.80 -12.64 -14.86
C ILE A 235 12.42 -13.28 -14.93
N LEU A 236 12.37 -14.61 -14.95
CA LEU A 236 11.14 -15.38 -15.00
C LEU A 236 10.94 -16.14 -13.69
N LEU A 237 9.79 -15.91 -13.04
CA LEU A 237 9.32 -16.58 -11.82
C LEU A 237 8.21 -17.61 -12.18
N PRO A 238 8.51 -18.92 -12.23
CA PRO A 238 7.55 -19.94 -12.62
C PRO A 238 6.42 -20.14 -11.59
N ASN A 239 6.71 -19.94 -10.30
CA ASN A 239 5.79 -20.05 -9.15
C ASN A 239 4.97 -21.36 -9.08
N ASN A 240 5.39 -22.37 -9.84
CA ASN A 240 4.73 -23.66 -9.99
C ASN A 240 5.77 -24.66 -10.51
N ASP A 241 5.89 -25.77 -9.81
CA ASP A 241 6.80 -26.89 -10.12
C ASP A 241 6.65 -27.40 -11.56
N ASN A 242 5.42 -27.45 -12.07
CA ASN A 242 5.12 -27.90 -13.44
C ASN A 242 5.52 -26.88 -14.52
N VAL A 243 5.82 -25.64 -14.14
CA VAL A 243 6.16 -24.55 -15.07
C VAL A 243 7.67 -24.34 -15.18
N VAL A 244 8.47 -24.79 -14.20
CA VAL A 244 9.93 -24.58 -14.17
C VAL A 244 10.63 -25.04 -15.45
N LEU A 245 10.24 -26.21 -15.99
CA LEU A 245 10.81 -26.72 -17.24
C LEU A 245 10.46 -25.82 -18.44
N ALA A 246 9.19 -25.41 -18.55
CA ALA A 246 8.72 -24.53 -19.61
C ALA A 246 9.38 -23.15 -19.53
N ALA A 247 9.61 -22.64 -18.31
CA ALA A 247 10.33 -21.41 -18.07
C ALA A 247 11.79 -21.48 -18.53
N GLY A 248 12.50 -22.59 -18.25
CA GLY A 248 13.86 -22.81 -18.75
C GLY A 248 13.93 -22.88 -20.30
N GLN A 249 12.92 -23.49 -20.92
CA GLN A 249 12.79 -23.49 -22.38
C GLN A 249 12.52 -22.09 -22.93
N ALA A 250 11.61 -21.34 -22.32
CA ALA A 250 11.29 -19.97 -22.69
C ALA A 250 12.52 -19.06 -22.61
N ALA A 251 13.30 -19.15 -21.54
CA ALA A 251 14.54 -18.40 -21.38
C ALA A 251 15.58 -18.72 -22.47
N SER A 252 15.62 -19.97 -22.96
CA SER A 252 16.51 -20.37 -24.06
C SER A 252 16.04 -19.88 -25.44
N LEU A 253 14.75 -19.55 -25.58
CA LEU A 253 14.11 -19.10 -26.82
C LEU A 253 13.96 -17.57 -26.87
N ALA A 254 14.07 -16.88 -25.74
CA ALA A 254 13.90 -15.44 -25.61
C ALA A 254 14.92 -14.67 -26.45
N THR A 255 14.51 -13.49 -26.90
CA THR A 255 15.33 -12.59 -27.73
C THR A 255 16.31 -11.76 -26.91
N LYS A 256 16.16 -11.74 -25.58
CA LYS A 256 17.00 -11.01 -24.63
C LYS A 256 17.52 -11.95 -23.52
N PRO A 257 18.65 -11.61 -22.85
CA PRO A 257 19.15 -12.41 -21.73
C PRO A 257 18.06 -12.60 -20.67
N THR A 258 17.75 -13.87 -20.40
CA THR A 258 16.65 -14.24 -19.50
C THR A 258 17.15 -15.24 -18.47
N ARG A 259 16.86 -14.98 -17.20
CA ARG A 259 17.20 -15.84 -16.06
C ARG A 259 15.94 -16.42 -15.45
N VAL A 260 16.03 -17.62 -14.89
CA VAL A 260 14.89 -18.30 -14.26
C VAL A 260 15.21 -18.50 -12.80
N VAL A 261 14.49 -17.81 -11.92
CA VAL A 261 14.52 -18.12 -10.49
C VAL A 261 13.54 -19.28 -10.30
N PRO A 262 13.98 -20.47 -9.87
CA PRO A 262 13.18 -21.69 -9.93
C PRO A 262 12.15 -21.77 -8.77
N THR A 263 11.31 -20.75 -8.63
CA THR A 263 10.22 -20.74 -7.65
C THR A 263 9.15 -21.76 -8.03
N THR A 264 8.73 -22.56 -7.05
CA THR A 264 7.74 -23.64 -7.24
C THR A 264 6.39 -23.32 -6.62
N SER A 265 6.26 -22.18 -5.94
CA SER A 265 5.04 -21.73 -5.29
C SER A 265 4.87 -20.21 -5.40
N MET A 266 3.64 -19.74 -5.23
CA MET A 266 3.32 -18.30 -5.16
C MET A 266 4.07 -17.60 -4.03
N GLN A 267 4.16 -18.26 -2.87
CA GLN A 267 4.87 -17.76 -1.69
C GLN A 267 6.36 -17.55 -1.94
N ALA A 268 7.01 -18.54 -2.58
CA ALA A 268 8.42 -18.41 -2.96
C ALA A 268 8.63 -17.34 -4.04
N GLY A 269 7.68 -17.20 -4.96
CA GLY A 269 7.64 -16.11 -5.94
C GLY A 269 7.56 -14.73 -5.29
N LEU A 270 6.73 -14.59 -4.27
CA LEU A 270 6.54 -13.34 -3.55
C LEU A 270 7.80 -12.95 -2.79
N ALA A 271 8.37 -13.88 -2.02
CA ALA A 271 9.63 -13.68 -1.30
C ALA A 271 10.79 -13.34 -2.25
N ALA A 272 10.87 -14.02 -3.40
CA ALA A 272 11.82 -13.70 -4.45
C ALA A 272 11.64 -12.26 -4.93
N LEU A 273 10.40 -11.84 -5.22
CA LEU A 273 10.12 -10.52 -5.76
C LEU A 273 10.42 -9.39 -4.77
N VAL A 274 10.22 -9.60 -3.47
CA VAL A 274 10.62 -8.63 -2.43
C VAL A 274 12.13 -8.37 -2.44
N ALA A 275 12.95 -9.36 -2.80
CA ALA A 275 14.40 -9.21 -2.91
C ALA A 275 14.88 -8.58 -4.23
N PHE A 276 13.97 -8.33 -5.18
CA PHE A 276 14.30 -7.74 -6.48
C PHE A 276 14.71 -6.27 -6.33
N ASN A 277 15.74 -5.86 -7.07
CA ASN A 277 16.15 -4.47 -7.16
C ASN A 277 16.30 -4.07 -8.64
N PRO A 278 15.53 -3.08 -9.12
CA PRO A 278 15.53 -2.68 -10.54
C PRO A 278 16.86 -2.08 -11.03
N GLU A 279 17.75 -1.67 -10.12
CA GLU A 279 19.07 -1.11 -10.45
C GLU A 279 20.16 -2.19 -10.61
N ARG A 280 19.90 -3.42 -10.16
CA ARG A 280 20.85 -4.54 -10.22
C ARG A 280 20.75 -5.29 -11.55
N SER A 281 21.87 -5.87 -11.99
CA SER A 281 21.87 -6.76 -13.14
C SER A 281 20.96 -7.97 -12.93
N GLY A 282 20.57 -8.66 -14.01
CA GLY A 282 19.78 -9.88 -13.90
C GLY A 282 20.50 -10.95 -13.08
N GLU A 283 21.84 -10.99 -13.10
CA GLU A 283 22.64 -11.97 -12.33
C GLU A 283 22.55 -11.75 -10.83
N GLU A 284 22.74 -10.51 -10.42
CA GLU A 284 22.72 -10.12 -9.02
C GLU A 284 21.30 -10.28 -8.44
N ASN A 285 20.28 -9.94 -9.23
CA ASN A 285 18.90 -10.20 -8.87
C ASN A 285 18.61 -11.69 -8.79
N GLU A 286 18.97 -12.50 -9.79
CA GLU A 286 18.77 -13.96 -9.75
C GLU A 286 19.37 -14.56 -8.47
N ALA A 287 20.61 -14.20 -8.12
CA ALA A 287 21.26 -14.69 -6.91
C ALA A 287 20.49 -14.30 -5.62
N ALA A 288 20.10 -13.02 -5.49
CA ALA A 288 19.37 -12.54 -4.31
C ALA A 288 17.96 -13.15 -4.20
N MET A 289 17.26 -13.25 -5.33
CA MET A 289 15.90 -13.79 -5.42
C MET A 289 15.88 -15.30 -5.12
N VAL A 290 16.88 -16.06 -5.60
CA VAL A 290 17.04 -17.48 -5.25
C VAL A 290 17.27 -17.66 -3.77
N GLU A 291 18.10 -16.81 -3.15
CA GLU A 291 18.37 -16.87 -1.71
C GLU A 291 17.11 -16.57 -0.89
N ALA A 292 16.35 -15.53 -1.25
CA ALA A 292 15.10 -15.18 -0.58
C ALA A 292 14.05 -16.29 -0.70
N ALA A 293 13.83 -16.81 -1.92
CA ALA A 293 12.90 -17.92 -2.17
C ALA A 293 13.26 -19.19 -1.39
N ALA A 294 14.53 -19.40 -1.05
CA ALA A 294 14.97 -20.59 -0.31
C ALA A 294 14.78 -20.47 1.22
N ARG A 295 14.59 -19.25 1.75
CA ARG A 295 14.45 -19.01 3.20
C ARG A 295 13.00 -19.14 3.68
N VAL A 296 12.04 -18.94 2.78
CA VAL A 296 10.62 -18.97 3.11
C VAL A 296 10.12 -20.40 3.38
N ALA A 297 9.53 -20.60 4.56
CA ALA A 297 8.76 -21.79 4.84
C ALA A 297 7.34 -21.60 4.30
N THR A 298 6.83 -22.58 3.57
CA THR A 298 5.53 -22.47 2.91
C THR A 298 4.53 -23.45 3.49
N GLY A 299 3.28 -23.01 3.62
CA GLY A 299 2.16 -23.86 3.96
C GLY A 299 0.94 -23.51 3.11
N ALA A 300 -0.03 -24.41 3.08
CA ALA A 300 -1.24 -24.20 2.32
C ALA A 300 -2.43 -24.96 2.92
N VAL A 301 -3.64 -24.47 2.66
CA VAL A 301 -4.89 -25.18 2.90
C VAL A 301 -5.64 -25.31 1.59
N THR A 302 -5.94 -26.54 1.20
CA THR A 302 -6.67 -26.89 -0.02
C THR A 302 -7.77 -27.91 0.28
N THR A 303 -8.53 -28.32 -0.72
CA THR A 303 -9.58 -29.34 -0.59
C THR A 303 -9.18 -30.64 -1.27
N ALA A 304 -9.56 -31.77 -0.66
CA ALA A 304 -9.26 -33.10 -1.18
C ALA A 304 -10.11 -33.39 -2.43
N SER A 305 -9.48 -33.54 -3.59
CA SER A 305 -10.19 -33.95 -4.83
C SER A 305 -10.73 -35.38 -4.78
N ARG A 306 -10.18 -36.22 -3.88
CA ARG A 306 -10.59 -37.60 -3.64
C ARG A 306 -10.30 -37.99 -2.18
N SER A 307 -10.94 -39.05 -1.71
CA SER A 307 -10.63 -39.57 -0.37
C SER A 307 -9.20 -40.10 -0.28
N VAL A 308 -8.48 -39.69 0.75
CA VAL A 308 -7.08 -40.06 1.01
C VAL A 308 -6.88 -40.53 2.46
N GLN A 309 -5.82 -41.31 2.69
CA GLN A 309 -5.36 -41.70 4.02
C GLN A 309 -4.17 -40.82 4.38
N LEU A 310 -4.28 -40.06 5.46
CA LEU A 310 -3.30 -39.06 5.88
C LEU A 310 -2.97 -39.35 7.35
N ASN A 311 -1.73 -39.79 7.62
CA ASN A 311 -1.28 -40.22 8.96
C ASN A 311 -2.23 -41.23 9.65
N GLY A 312 -2.81 -42.16 8.86
CA GLY A 312 -3.74 -43.19 9.34
C GLY A 312 -5.17 -42.71 9.60
N ARG A 313 -5.49 -41.45 9.29
CA ARG A 313 -6.85 -40.90 9.29
C ARG A 313 -7.38 -40.78 7.87
N ALA A 314 -8.65 -41.13 7.67
CA ALA A 314 -9.31 -40.94 6.39
C ALA A 314 -9.75 -39.47 6.25
N VAL A 315 -9.30 -38.82 5.19
CA VAL A 315 -9.79 -37.50 4.75
C VAL A 315 -10.66 -37.75 3.52
N GLY A 316 -11.94 -37.40 3.60
CA GLY A 316 -12.90 -37.58 2.53
C GLY A 316 -12.71 -36.57 1.40
N ALA A 317 -13.19 -36.89 0.20
CA ALA A 317 -13.29 -35.91 -0.88
C ALA A 317 -14.10 -34.67 -0.41
N GLY A 318 -13.63 -33.47 -0.78
CA GLY A 318 -14.21 -32.18 -0.38
C GLY A 318 -13.81 -31.70 1.02
N GLN A 319 -13.11 -32.51 1.82
CA GLN A 319 -12.56 -32.05 3.11
C GLN A 319 -11.27 -31.25 2.91
N TYR A 320 -10.93 -30.42 3.89
CA TYR A 320 -9.71 -29.63 3.87
C TYR A 320 -8.48 -30.50 4.14
N ILE A 321 -7.39 -30.18 3.45
CA ILE A 321 -6.05 -30.73 3.62
C ILE A 321 -5.10 -29.57 3.85
N GLY A 322 -4.28 -29.69 4.90
CA GLY A 322 -3.18 -28.77 5.16
C GLY A 322 -1.86 -29.35 4.65
N LEU A 323 -1.09 -28.53 3.96
CA LEU A 323 0.22 -28.86 3.38
C LEU A 323 1.32 -28.02 4.05
N LEU A 324 2.48 -28.64 4.28
CA LEU A 324 3.75 -27.94 4.52
C LEU A 324 4.66 -28.19 3.32
N GLY A 325 5.04 -27.14 2.60
CA GLY A 325 5.44 -27.28 1.21
C GLY A 325 4.38 -28.06 0.42
N ASP A 326 4.79 -29.17 -0.18
CA ASP A 326 3.91 -30.08 -0.91
C ASP A 326 3.45 -31.30 -0.08
N GLU A 327 3.89 -31.43 1.17
CA GLU A 327 3.59 -32.60 2.00
C GLU A 327 2.26 -32.42 2.76
N PRO A 328 1.27 -33.31 2.57
CA PRO A 328 0.04 -33.28 3.35
C PRO A 328 0.28 -33.74 4.79
N VAL A 329 0.06 -32.86 5.76
CA VAL A 329 0.35 -33.11 7.18
C VAL A 329 -0.89 -33.22 8.07
N THR A 330 -2.01 -32.62 7.65
CA THR A 330 -3.27 -32.61 8.41
C THR A 330 -4.48 -32.53 7.47
N GLY A 331 -5.65 -32.89 7.98
CA GLY A 331 -6.90 -32.77 7.23
C GLY A 331 -8.13 -32.92 8.11
N GLY A 332 -9.25 -32.34 7.66
CA GLY A 332 -10.47 -32.24 8.45
C GLY A 332 -11.65 -31.64 7.69
N ALA A 333 -12.84 -31.72 8.29
CA ALA A 333 -14.06 -31.19 7.69
C ALA A 333 -14.17 -29.66 7.77
N GLU A 334 -13.44 -29.04 8.70
CA GLU A 334 -13.50 -27.60 8.98
C GLU A 334 -12.17 -26.95 8.60
N PHE A 335 -12.26 -25.74 8.05
CA PHE A 335 -11.10 -24.98 7.57
C PHE A 335 -10.19 -24.53 8.73
N GLU A 336 -10.76 -23.88 9.75
CA GLU A 336 -9.99 -23.22 10.80
C GLU A 336 -9.06 -24.19 11.57
N PRO A 337 -9.49 -25.40 11.99
CA PRO A 337 -8.58 -26.35 12.65
C PRO A 337 -7.41 -26.81 11.76
N VAL A 338 -7.64 -26.91 10.45
CA VAL A 338 -6.60 -27.28 9.48
C VAL A 338 -5.62 -26.13 9.29
N ALA A 339 -6.11 -24.90 9.07
CA ALA A 339 -5.30 -23.69 8.92
C ALA A 339 -4.45 -23.42 10.17
N ARG A 340 -5.05 -23.55 11.37
CA ARG A 340 -4.35 -23.48 12.66
C ARG A 340 -3.18 -24.45 12.74
N THR A 341 -3.41 -25.71 12.39
CA THR A 341 -2.34 -26.72 12.43
C THR A 341 -1.18 -26.34 11.51
N ILE A 342 -1.46 -25.72 10.36
CA ILE A 342 -0.41 -25.25 9.44
C ILE A 342 0.38 -24.08 10.03
N LEU A 343 -0.29 -23.07 10.58
CA LEU A 343 0.38 -21.94 11.23
C LEU A 343 1.22 -22.38 12.44
N GLU A 344 0.68 -23.24 13.31
CA GLU A 344 1.43 -23.80 14.45
C GLU A 344 2.69 -24.55 14.02
N ARG A 345 2.65 -25.22 12.87
CA ARG A 345 3.81 -25.96 12.34
C ARG A 345 4.84 -25.04 11.70
N LEU A 346 4.41 -24.01 10.97
CA LEU A 346 5.32 -23.02 10.37
C LEU A 346 6.01 -22.17 11.45
N LEU A 347 5.29 -21.85 12.52
CA LEU A 347 5.75 -21.07 13.67
C LEU A 347 6.40 -21.93 14.77
N ALA A 348 6.68 -23.21 14.49
CA ALA A 348 7.41 -24.06 15.43
C ALA A 348 8.88 -23.61 15.62
N GLU A 349 9.40 -22.87 14.64
CA GLU A 349 10.68 -22.16 14.69
C GLU A 349 10.41 -20.64 14.77
N PRO A 350 11.33 -19.84 15.35
CA PRO A 350 11.17 -18.38 15.37
C PRO A 350 11.07 -17.82 13.94
N ARG A 351 10.07 -16.96 13.73
CA ARG A 351 9.78 -16.26 12.47
C ARG A 351 9.54 -14.79 12.77
N GLU A 352 9.91 -13.93 11.83
CA GLU A 352 9.72 -12.48 11.93
C GLU A 352 8.40 -12.06 11.27
N VAL A 353 8.09 -12.67 10.12
CA VAL A 353 6.92 -12.31 9.30
C VAL A 353 6.15 -13.56 8.89
N VAL A 354 4.81 -13.48 8.93
CA VAL A 354 3.91 -14.43 8.27
C VAL A 354 2.98 -13.69 7.33
N THR A 355 3.02 -14.07 6.05
CA THR A 355 2.10 -13.54 5.04
C THR A 355 1.08 -14.61 4.65
N LEU A 356 -0.20 -14.25 4.70
CA LEU A 356 -1.34 -15.10 4.36
C LEU A 356 -2.00 -14.59 3.07
N LEU A 357 -2.13 -15.46 2.07
CA LEU A 357 -2.83 -15.16 0.82
C LEU A 357 -4.13 -15.97 0.77
N THR A 358 -5.28 -15.30 0.89
CA THR A 358 -6.59 -15.96 0.85
C THR A 358 -6.97 -16.37 -0.57
N GLY A 359 -7.62 -17.52 -0.71
CA GLY A 359 -8.18 -17.99 -1.98
C GLY A 359 -9.44 -17.23 -2.40
N GLU A 360 -10.02 -17.63 -3.54
CA GLU A 360 -11.26 -17.02 -4.06
C GLU A 360 -12.46 -17.10 -3.10
N ASP A 361 -12.44 -18.06 -2.18
CA ASP A 361 -13.47 -18.26 -1.16
C ASP A 361 -13.35 -17.29 0.04
N GLU A 362 -12.25 -16.54 0.16
CA GLU A 362 -11.98 -15.54 1.21
C GLU A 362 -12.41 -15.99 2.62
N PRO A 363 -11.80 -17.05 3.18
CA PRO A 363 -12.19 -17.55 4.49
C PRO A 363 -11.97 -16.48 5.58
N ASP A 364 -12.88 -16.37 6.54
CA ASP A 364 -12.70 -15.51 7.71
C ASP A 364 -11.55 -16.03 8.59
N LEU A 365 -10.51 -15.22 8.73
CA LEU A 365 -9.33 -15.53 9.53
C LEU A 365 -9.33 -14.85 10.89
N SER A 366 -10.31 -14.00 11.20
CA SER A 366 -10.27 -13.07 12.34
C SER A 366 -9.99 -13.77 13.68
N GLN A 367 -10.66 -14.89 13.94
CA GLN A 367 -10.46 -15.67 15.16
C GLN A 367 -9.07 -16.31 15.22
N LEU A 368 -8.63 -16.88 14.10
CA LEU A 368 -7.33 -17.54 13.97
C LEU A 368 -6.18 -16.54 14.18
N LEU A 369 -6.25 -15.39 13.52
CA LEU A 369 -5.24 -14.33 13.62
C LEU A 369 -5.13 -13.81 15.05
N GLY A 370 -6.26 -13.48 15.69
CA GLY A 370 -6.27 -12.99 17.06
C GLY A 370 -5.69 -13.99 18.07
N GLU A 371 -5.66 -15.30 17.76
CA GLU A 371 -4.98 -16.31 18.57
C GLU A 371 -3.48 -16.42 18.28
N VAL A 372 -3.09 -16.32 17.01
CA VAL A 372 -1.69 -16.34 16.60
C VAL A 372 -0.94 -15.11 17.11
N GLU A 373 -1.53 -13.92 17.00
CA GLU A 373 -0.96 -12.66 17.53
C GLU A 373 -0.77 -12.73 19.05
N ARG A 374 -1.74 -13.28 19.78
CA ARG A 374 -1.63 -13.46 21.24
C ARG A 374 -0.53 -14.43 21.64
N ALA A 375 -0.29 -15.47 20.83
CA ALA A 375 0.77 -16.44 21.07
C ALA A 375 2.15 -15.94 20.64
N ASN A 376 2.22 -15.04 19.66
CA ASN A 376 3.46 -14.53 19.06
C ASN A 376 3.41 -12.99 18.95
N PRO A 377 3.59 -12.23 20.05
CA PRO A 377 3.38 -10.77 20.05
C PRO A 377 4.39 -9.97 19.22
N GLU A 378 5.52 -10.57 18.86
CA GLU A 378 6.58 -9.96 18.06
C GLU A 378 6.48 -10.33 16.57
N LEU A 379 5.53 -11.21 16.21
CA LEU A 379 5.35 -11.66 14.84
C LEU A 379 4.55 -10.62 14.05
N GLU A 380 5.09 -10.20 12.91
CA GLU A 380 4.36 -9.40 11.94
C GLU A 380 3.47 -10.31 11.09
N ILE A 381 2.18 -9.98 11.00
CA ILE A 381 1.21 -10.76 10.24
C ILE A 381 0.59 -9.89 9.15
N GLU A 382 0.73 -10.35 7.92
CA GLU A 382 0.17 -9.70 6.73
C GLU A 382 -0.90 -10.61 6.11
N VAL A 383 -2.01 -10.02 5.69
CA VAL A 383 -3.09 -10.74 5.02
C VAL A 383 -3.41 -10.04 3.71
N HIS A 384 -3.36 -10.78 2.62
CA HIS A 384 -3.73 -10.29 1.29
C HIS A 384 -4.77 -11.18 0.65
N GLU A 385 -5.68 -10.56 -0.11
CA GLU A 385 -6.54 -11.26 -1.04
C GLU A 385 -5.69 -11.81 -2.18
N GLY A 386 -5.57 -13.13 -2.30
CA GLY A 386 -4.82 -13.78 -3.37
C GLY A 386 -5.72 -14.19 -4.55
N GLY A 387 -6.91 -14.68 -4.26
CA GLY A 387 -7.93 -15.02 -5.27
C GLY A 387 -7.60 -16.26 -6.11
N GLN A 388 -6.69 -17.12 -5.66
CA GLN A 388 -6.42 -18.39 -6.32
C GLN A 388 -7.56 -19.41 -6.13
N PRO A 389 -7.92 -20.22 -7.15
CA PRO A 389 -9.16 -21.02 -7.13
C PRO A 389 -9.08 -22.40 -6.44
N HIS A 390 -7.89 -22.89 -6.11
CA HIS A 390 -7.73 -24.27 -5.59
C HIS A 390 -7.18 -24.32 -4.16
N TYR A 391 -6.70 -23.19 -3.66
CA TYR A 391 -6.10 -23.07 -2.35
C TYR A 391 -6.85 -22.00 -1.58
N SER A 392 -7.64 -22.43 -0.58
CA SER A 392 -8.37 -21.51 0.29
C SER A 392 -7.42 -20.62 1.09
N LEU A 393 -6.20 -21.09 1.35
CA LEU A 393 -5.15 -20.31 2.02
C LEU A 393 -3.76 -20.74 1.54
N LEU A 394 -2.90 -19.77 1.24
CA LEU A 394 -1.46 -19.95 1.13
C LEU A 394 -0.78 -19.16 2.24
N VAL A 395 0.28 -19.71 2.81
CA VAL A 395 1.03 -19.08 3.91
C VAL A 395 2.52 -19.13 3.60
N SER A 396 3.21 -18.00 3.74
CA SER A 396 4.66 -17.92 3.89
C SER A 396 5.01 -17.54 5.32
N ALA A 397 6.11 -18.10 5.83
CA ALA A 397 6.71 -17.73 7.10
C ALA A 397 8.22 -17.59 6.93
N GLU A 398 8.77 -16.47 7.37
CA GLU A 398 10.19 -16.11 7.16
C GLU A 398 10.92 -15.96 8.49
#